data_AF-A0A923TXL5-F1
#
_entry.id   AF-A0A923TXL5-F1
#
_cell.length_a   1.000
_cell.length_b   1.000
_cell.length_c   1.000
_cell.angle_alpha   90.00
_cell.angle_beta   90.00
_cell.angle_gamma   90.00
#
_symmetry.space_group_name_H-M   'P 1'
#
loop_
_entity.id
_entity.type
_entity.pdbx_description
1 polymer ?
#
loop_
_entity_poly.entity_id
_entity_poly.type
_entity_poly.pdbx_seq_one_letter_code
_entity_poly.pdbx_strand_id
1 'polypeptide(L)'
;MFLTKKFLAFCLGISLGSSLFSQTPSKPFGSNLSYANGIMQNYQTPAQASALTQTWYTYWKTNFTKSCGQGKTLAVNDYNGSNAYSEGQGYGLLIAAYMGDKTLFDELWKGFKDNRNSDGVMHWTVSCGGVVAQNGATDGDLDAAMGLLVANKQWPNTTAPHNYSSDATALITAIKDHEFTTCNGATVQKPGDKFGGCDCTNPSYYAVGYYRAFGKHVTSQASFWDKAASDGLALLLKATNPSTGLNPAWTDQSGSITSGGNCNVVAGGGGSKTDYQFDASRTPWRIVVDYLWWGTPDSKKYLDKIEEWANGKGISNIVAGFTTSGSNIANYKNSAFTGAFAIGAMATNQTQVNGFYNWWVNNSTTEGNVGSRLDDKPYFQNTLRVMYALVASGNFWNPYSSGSGTVTPPPASVVTISLSNPANNSSFVLGSPVNIEASASSTQGATIVDVEFIVDGVTAFSDKTAP
;
A
#
# COMPACT_ATOMS: atom_id res chain seq x y z
N MET A 1 -28.42 40.63 34.62
CA MET A 1 -29.58 40.50 35.54
C MET A 1 -30.44 39.35 35.01
N PHE A 2 -30.55 38.27 35.78
CA PHE A 2 -31.40 37.11 35.49
C PHE A 2 -32.89 37.51 35.54
N LEU A 3 -33.75 36.89 34.72
CA LEU A 3 -34.71 35.88 35.22
C LEU A 3 -35.44 35.11 34.09
N THR A 4 -35.60 33.84 34.39
CA THR A 4 -36.04 32.65 33.64
C THR A 4 -37.53 32.54 33.33
N LYS A 5 -37.88 31.72 32.32
CA LYS A 5 -39.04 30.81 32.37
C LYS A 5 -38.64 29.41 31.89
N LYS A 6 -38.86 28.42 32.76
CA LYS A 6 -38.63 26.98 32.55
C LYS A 6 -39.74 26.38 31.68
N PHE A 7 -39.37 25.50 30.75
CA PHE A 7 -40.22 24.40 30.32
C PHE A 7 -39.48 23.09 30.57
N LEU A 8 -40.15 22.20 31.30
CA LEU A 8 -39.70 20.85 31.62
C LEU A 8 -40.17 19.94 30.48
N ALA A 9 -39.25 19.40 29.69
CA ALA A 9 -39.55 18.36 28.71
C ALA A 9 -38.92 17.04 29.19
N PHE A 10 -39.79 16.07 29.46
CA PHE A 10 -39.41 14.68 29.72
C PHE A 10 -38.95 14.07 28.38
N CYS A 11 -37.65 14.00 28.15
CA CYS A 11 -37.11 13.14 27.09
C CYS A 11 -36.96 11.73 27.65
N LEU A 12 -37.82 10.82 27.18
CA LEU A 12 -37.59 9.38 27.26
C LEU A 12 -36.22 9.10 26.62
N GLY A 13 -35.22 8.77 27.44
CA GLY A 13 -33.94 8.29 26.97
C GLY A 13 -34.12 6.90 26.36
N ILE A 14 -34.39 6.83 25.06
CA ILE A 14 -34.08 5.62 24.29
C ILE A 14 -32.57 5.60 24.18
N SER A 15 -31.92 4.84 25.06
CA SER A 15 -30.53 4.43 24.85
C SER A 15 -30.50 3.44 23.68
N LEU A 16 -30.52 3.96 22.45
CA LEU A 16 -29.94 3.22 21.33
C LEU A 16 -28.46 3.13 21.63
N GLY A 17 -28.06 2.02 22.24
CA GLY A 17 -26.66 1.62 22.33
C GLY A 17 -26.15 1.37 20.92
N SER A 18 -25.80 2.43 20.19
CA SER A 18 -24.82 2.33 19.12
C SER A 18 -23.52 1.99 19.81
N SER A 19 -23.16 0.70 19.78
CA SER A 19 -21.80 0.26 20.05
C SER A 19 -20.87 1.10 19.18
N LEU A 20 -20.20 2.08 19.78
CA LEU A 20 -19.14 2.87 19.18
C LEU A 20 -17.99 1.91 18.90
N PHE A 21 -18.03 1.23 17.75
CA PHE A 21 -16.89 0.46 17.28
C PHE A 21 -15.74 1.44 17.02
N SER A 22 -14.60 1.20 17.66
CA SER A 22 -13.42 2.07 17.55
C SER A 22 -12.99 2.20 16.09
N GLN A 23 -13.11 3.41 15.53
CA GLN A 23 -12.45 3.77 14.28
C GLN A 23 -10.93 3.91 14.46
N THR A 24 -10.47 4.06 15.70
CA THR A 24 -9.06 4.29 16.03
C THR A 24 -8.23 3.04 15.69
N PRO A 25 -7.23 3.16 14.80
CA PRO A 25 -6.32 2.06 14.48
C PRO A 25 -5.42 1.72 15.68
N SER A 26 -5.22 0.43 15.91
CA SER A 26 -4.32 -0.08 16.97
C SER A 26 -2.84 0.19 16.67
N LYS A 27 -2.49 0.36 15.39
CA LYS A 27 -1.17 0.75 14.90
C LYS A 27 -1.34 1.94 13.95
N PRO A 28 -1.51 3.17 14.48
CA PRO A 28 -1.77 4.34 13.66
C PRO A 28 -0.64 4.56 12.65
N PHE A 29 -0.99 5.09 11.47
CA PHE A 29 -0.01 5.54 10.49
C PHE A 29 0.97 6.55 11.12
N GLY A 30 2.24 6.46 10.75
CA GLY A 30 3.32 7.21 11.40
C GLY A 30 3.92 6.52 12.61
N SER A 31 3.53 5.27 12.91
CA SER A 31 4.20 4.46 13.93
C SER A 31 5.64 4.09 13.54
N ASN A 32 5.99 4.16 12.24
CA ASN A 32 7.35 3.98 11.72
C ASN A 32 8.10 2.79 12.35
N LEU A 33 7.46 1.62 12.36
CA LEU A 33 7.98 0.45 13.05
C LEU A 33 9.25 -0.06 12.36
N SER A 34 10.26 -0.38 13.17
CA SER A 34 11.46 -1.04 12.64
C SER A 34 11.16 -2.48 12.26
N TYR A 35 11.71 -2.91 11.13
CA TYR A 35 11.68 -4.31 10.73
C TYR A 35 12.67 -5.14 11.56
N ALA A 36 12.38 -6.42 11.72
CA ALA A 36 13.24 -7.35 12.44
C ALA A 36 14.55 -7.65 11.67
N ASN A 37 14.54 -7.44 10.35
CA ASN A 37 15.65 -7.69 9.45
C ASN A 37 15.82 -6.52 8.47
N GLY A 38 16.99 -6.46 7.83
CA GLY A 38 17.31 -5.40 6.88
C GLY A 38 17.63 -4.06 7.52
N ILE A 39 17.68 -3.02 6.68
CA ILE A 39 18.16 -1.68 7.02
C ILE A 39 17.14 -0.66 6.53
N MET A 40 16.73 0.24 7.42
CA MET A 40 15.87 1.37 7.10
C MET A 40 16.68 2.51 6.47
N GLN A 41 16.07 3.27 5.57
CA GLN A 41 16.64 4.55 5.15
C GLN A 41 16.74 5.50 6.35
N ASN A 42 17.82 6.27 6.43
CA ASN A 42 17.99 7.34 7.42
C ASN A 42 18.35 8.70 6.77
N TYR A 43 18.10 8.82 5.47
CA TYR A 43 18.21 10.09 4.73
C TYR A 43 17.15 11.09 5.20
N GLN A 44 15.92 10.63 5.40
CA GLN A 44 14.84 11.36 6.05
C GLN A 44 14.59 10.81 7.44
N THR A 45 14.21 11.68 8.37
CA THR A 45 13.68 11.25 9.66
C THR A 45 12.37 10.47 9.46
N PRO A 46 11.98 9.60 10.41
CA PRO A 46 10.70 8.88 10.33
C PRO A 46 9.49 9.80 10.08
N ALA A 47 9.45 10.96 10.75
CA ALA A 47 8.39 11.96 10.57
C ALA A 47 8.38 12.55 9.15
N GLN A 48 9.54 12.88 8.59
CA GLN A 48 9.64 13.38 7.21
C GLN A 48 9.18 12.34 6.18
N ALA A 49 9.60 11.08 6.36
CA ALA A 49 9.20 9.99 5.48
C ALA A 49 7.69 9.71 5.55
N SER A 50 7.11 9.75 6.76
CA SER A 50 5.66 9.62 6.97
C SER A 50 4.89 10.81 6.38
N ALA A 51 5.38 12.05 6.54
CA ALA A 51 4.73 13.22 5.95
C ALA A 51 4.72 13.14 4.41
N LEU A 52 5.84 12.75 3.80
CA LEU A 52 5.91 12.53 2.35
C LEU A 52 4.94 11.44 1.88
N THR A 53 4.91 10.31 2.60
CA THR A 53 3.99 9.19 2.31
C THR A 53 2.53 9.64 2.41
N GLN A 54 2.18 10.45 3.42
CA GLN A 54 0.85 11.03 3.58
C GLN A 54 0.48 11.93 2.40
N THR A 55 1.40 12.79 1.93
CA THR A 55 1.17 13.62 0.73
C THR A 55 0.90 12.76 -0.50
N TRP A 56 1.70 11.72 -0.73
CA TRP A 56 1.51 10.82 -1.86
C TRP A 56 0.21 10.02 -1.75
N TYR A 57 -0.15 9.58 -0.55
CA TYR A 57 -1.43 8.92 -0.29
C TYR A 57 -2.62 9.83 -0.57
N THR A 58 -2.61 11.08 -0.10
CA THR A 58 -3.70 12.03 -0.34
C THR A 58 -3.91 12.27 -1.84
N TYR A 59 -2.81 12.41 -2.60
CA TYR A 59 -2.88 12.50 -4.06
C TYR A 59 -3.48 11.22 -4.67
N TRP A 60 -2.97 10.06 -4.26
CA TRP A 60 -3.45 8.77 -4.78
C TRP A 60 -4.94 8.57 -4.51
N LYS A 61 -5.37 8.78 -3.27
CA LYS A 61 -6.77 8.64 -2.85
C LYS A 61 -7.69 9.53 -3.68
N THR A 62 -7.27 10.78 -3.93
CA THR A 62 -8.07 11.75 -4.70
C THR A 62 -8.23 11.33 -6.16
N ASN A 63 -7.19 10.79 -6.79
CA ASN A 63 -7.15 10.62 -8.25
C ASN A 63 -7.38 9.18 -8.74
N PHE A 64 -7.21 8.19 -7.86
CA PHE A 64 -7.30 6.77 -8.19
C PHE A 64 -8.30 6.00 -7.33
N THR A 65 -9.19 6.70 -6.61
CA THR A 65 -10.37 6.08 -6.01
C THR A 65 -11.64 6.72 -6.55
N LYS A 66 -12.69 5.91 -6.70
CA LYS A 66 -13.98 6.33 -7.24
C LYS A 66 -15.10 5.75 -6.40
N SER A 67 -15.88 6.63 -5.77
CA SER A 67 -17.11 6.22 -5.10
C SER A 67 -18.13 5.75 -6.14
N CYS A 68 -18.70 4.57 -5.91
CA CYS A 68 -19.80 4.00 -6.68
C CYS A 68 -21.14 4.14 -5.95
N GLY A 69 -21.21 4.92 -4.87
CA GLY A 69 -22.38 5.05 -3.99
C GLY A 69 -22.55 3.85 -3.05
N GLN A 70 -23.50 3.96 -2.10
CA GLN A 70 -23.86 2.91 -1.13
C GLN A 70 -22.66 2.36 -0.32
N GLY A 71 -21.72 3.24 0.02
CA GLY A 71 -20.50 2.85 0.75
C GLY A 71 -19.58 1.91 -0.03
N LYS A 72 -19.62 1.94 -1.37
CA LYS A 72 -18.75 1.16 -2.26
C LYS A 72 -17.77 2.10 -2.97
N THR A 73 -16.50 1.76 -2.95
CA THR A 73 -15.43 2.48 -3.66
C THR A 73 -14.58 1.50 -4.47
N LEU A 74 -14.15 1.93 -5.66
CA LEU A 74 -13.20 1.19 -6.51
C LEU A 74 -11.88 1.96 -6.63
N ALA A 75 -10.75 1.24 -6.60
CA ALA A 75 -9.45 1.78 -6.94
C ALA A 75 -9.25 1.70 -8.47
N VAL A 76 -9.41 2.83 -9.15
CA VAL A 76 -9.49 2.89 -10.62
C VAL A 76 -8.11 2.83 -11.28
N ASN A 77 -8.03 2.18 -12.44
CA ASN A 77 -6.80 1.82 -13.13
C ASN A 77 -6.22 2.94 -14.03
N ASP A 78 -6.82 4.13 -14.00
CA ASP A 78 -6.38 5.30 -14.74
C ASP A 78 -6.76 6.57 -13.98
N TYR A 79 -6.12 7.68 -14.30
CA TYR A 79 -6.44 8.99 -13.74
C TYR A 79 -7.89 9.35 -14.05
N ASN A 80 -8.75 9.45 -13.02
CA ASN A 80 -10.20 9.58 -13.18
C ASN A 80 -10.84 8.47 -14.05
N GLY A 81 -10.26 7.27 -14.02
CA GLY A 81 -10.71 6.12 -14.80
C GLY A 81 -12.13 5.66 -14.47
N SER A 82 -12.66 4.79 -15.33
CA SER A 82 -13.97 4.16 -15.13
C SER A 82 -13.89 2.68 -14.77
N ASN A 83 -12.75 2.05 -15.02
CA ASN A 83 -12.49 0.66 -14.70
C ASN A 83 -11.57 0.56 -13.49
N ALA A 84 -11.66 -0.56 -12.79
CA ALA A 84 -10.73 -0.97 -11.76
C ALA A 84 -10.29 -2.40 -12.06
N TYR A 85 -9.01 -2.68 -11.83
CA TYR A 85 -8.51 -4.04 -11.83
C TYR A 85 -8.52 -4.60 -10.40
N SER A 86 -8.66 -5.92 -10.25
CA SER A 86 -8.51 -6.55 -8.92
C SER A 86 -7.14 -6.22 -8.30
N GLU A 87 -6.10 -6.09 -9.12
CA GLU A 87 -4.77 -5.58 -8.73
C GLU A 87 -4.88 -4.23 -7.99
N GLY A 88 -5.46 -3.22 -8.62
CA GLY A 88 -5.63 -1.90 -8.02
C GLY A 88 -6.50 -1.92 -6.78
N GLN A 89 -7.54 -2.76 -6.79
CA GLN A 89 -8.40 -2.96 -5.62
C GLN A 89 -7.63 -3.54 -4.43
N GLY A 90 -6.78 -4.55 -4.68
CA GLY A 90 -5.87 -5.13 -3.69
C GLY A 90 -4.86 -4.13 -3.15
N TYR A 91 -4.23 -3.34 -4.03
CA TYR A 91 -3.34 -2.24 -3.62
C TYR A 91 -4.05 -1.22 -2.75
N GLY A 92 -5.27 -0.81 -3.12
CA GLY A 92 -6.05 0.14 -2.35
C GLY A 92 -6.38 -0.38 -0.96
N LEU A 93 -6.74 -1.67 -0.82
CA LEU A 93 -7.00 -2.31 0.46
C LEU A 93 -5.76 -2.32 1.35
N LEU A 94 -4.60 -2.68 0.79
CA LEU A 94 -3.33 -2.62 1.52
C LEU A 94 -2.99 -1.21 1.98
N ILE A 95 -3.03 -0.23 1.06
CA ILE A 95 -2.70 1.16 1.36
C ILE A 95 -3.63 1.69 2.44
N ALA A 96 -4.95 1.52 2.30
CA ALA A 96 -5.92 2.01 3.27
C ALA A 96 -5.72 1.37 4.66
N ALA A 97 -5.43 0.07 4.73
CA ALA A 97 -5.19 -0.62 6.00
C ALA A 97 -3.93 -0.11 6.72
N TYR A 98 -2.82 0.09 6.00
CA TYR A 98 -1.57 0.60 6.58
C TYR A 98 -1.60 2.11 6.88
N MET A 99 -2.37 2.88 6.11
CA MET A 99 -2.66 4.28 6.42
C MET A 99 -3.64 4.44 7.61
N GLY A 100 -4.28 3.35 8.07
CA GLY A 100 -5.28 3.39 9.13
C GLY A 100 -6.58 4.09 8.69
N ASP A 101 -6.87 4.13 7.39
CA ASP A 101 -8.08 4.75 6.83
C ASP A 101 -9.23 3.72 6.77
N LYS A 102 -9.90 3.55 7.92
CA LYS A 102 -10.96 2.54 8.07
C LYS A 102 -12.11 2.74 7.09
N THR A 103 -12.53 3.97 6.89
CA THR A 103 -13.66 4.29 6.01
C THR A 103 -13.35 3.88 4.58
N LEU A 104 -12.20 4.30 4.04
CA LEU A 104 -11.81 3.89 2.69
C LEU A 104 -11.62 2.37 2.59
N PHE A 105 -11.03 1.74 3.61
CA PHE A 105 -10.85 0.30 3.65
C PHE A 105 -12.18 -0.45 3.54
N ASP A 106 -13.18 -0.07 4.35
CA ASP A 106 -14.50 -0.70 4.34
C ASP A 106 -15.19 -0.52 2.98
N GLU A 107 -15.09 0.66 2.37
CA GLU A 107 -15.69 0.93 1.06
C GLU A 107 -15.01 0.17 -0.08
N LEU A 108 -13.68 0.07 -0.06
CA LEU A 108 -12.91 -0.73 -1.00
C LEU A 108 -13.20 -2.22 -0.81
N TRP A 109 -13.33 -2.69 0.43
CA TRP A 109 -13.61 -4.11 0.68
C TRP A 109 -15.01 -4.49 0.23
N LYS A 110 -15.99 -3.59 0.39
CA LYS A 110 -17.30 -3.74 -0.25
C LYS A 110 -17.17 -3.81 -1.78
N GLY A 111 -16.36 -2.95 -2.38
CA GLY A 111 -16.05 -2.97 -3.82
C GLY A 111 -15.49 -4.31 -4.30
N PHE A 112 -14.58 -4.90 -3.53
CA PHE A 112 -14.05 -6.23 -3.81
C PHE A 112 -15.13 -7.31 -3.69
N LYS A 113 -15.84 -7.35 -2.55
CA LYS A 113 -16.82 -8.41 -2.25
C LYS A 113 -17.99 -8.46 -3.22
N ASP A 114 -18.48 -7.31 -3.65
CA ASP A 114 -19.61 -7.19 -4.58
C ASP A 114 -19.25 -7.68 -6.00
N ASN A 115 -17.97 -7.83 -6.31
CA ASN A 115 -17.49 -8.25 -7.64
C ASN A 115 -16.72 -9.59 -7.60
N ARG A 116 -16.98 -10.44 -6.61
CA ARG A 116 -16.41 -11.80 -6.56
C ARG A 116 -17.09 -12.75 -7.53
N ASN A 117 -16.31 -13.69 -8.05
CA ASN A 117 -16.81 -14.80 -8.84
C ASN A 117 -17.25 -15.98 -7.94
N SER A 118 -17.62 -17.11 -8.56
CA SER A 118 -18.06 -18.32 -7.84
C SER A 118 -16.97 -18.99 -7.00
N ASP A 119 -15.71 -18.74 -7.30
CA ASP A 119 -14.54 -19.31 -6.60
C ASP A 119 -14.17 -18.44 -5.38
N GLY A 120 -14.86 -17.32 -5.16
CA GLY A 120 -14.65 -16.44 -4.00
C GLY A 120 -13.55 -15.39 -4.19
N VAL A 121 -12.96 -15.30 -5.37
CA VAL A 121 -11.95 -14.29 -5.77
C VAL A 121 -12.57 -13.19 -6.63
N MET A 122 -11.94 -12.01 -6.73
CA MET A 122 -12.52 -10.85 -7.42
C MET A 122 -12.32 -10.93 -8.93
N HIS A 123 -13.36 -10.60 -9.71
CA HIS A 123 -13.23 -10.42 -11.15
C HIS A 123 -12.16 -9.39 -11.52
N TRP A 124 -11.22 -9.74 -12.41
CA TRP A 124 -10.01 -8.96 -12.63
C TRP A 124 -10.24 -7.61 -13.30
N THR A 125 -11.38 -7.38 -13.96
CA THR A 125 -11.80 -6.04 -14.39
C THR A 125 -13.26 -5.76 -14.04
N VAL A 126 -13.48 -4.64 -13.36
CA VAL A 126 -14.81 -4.18 -12.93
C VAL A 126 -14.97 -2.69 -13.20
N SER A 127 -16.19 -2.20 -13.12
CA SER A 127 -16.53 -0.78 -13.07
C SER A 127 -17.61 -0.55 -12.01
N CYS A 128 -18.00 0.71 -11.76
CA CYS A 128 -19.16 0.96 -10.92
C CYS A 128 -20.46 0.34 -11.47
N GLY A 129 -20.50 0.05 -12.79
CA GLY A 129 -21.60 -0.65 -13.45
C GLY A 129 -21.58 -2.17 -13.30
N GLY A 130 -20.56 -2.75 -12.66
CA GLY A 130 -20.41 -4.18 -12.44
C GLY A 130 -19.20 -4.80 -13.17
N VAL A 131 -19.25 -6.11 -13.35
CA VAL A 131 -18.17 -6.92 -13.94
C VAL A 131 -17.97 -6.54 -15.42
N VAL A 132 -16.73 -6.22 -15.79
CA VAL A 132 -16.33 -5.89 -17.17
C VAL A 132 -15.64 -7.09 -17.82
N ALA A 133 -14.75 -7.77 -17.08
CA ALA A 133 -14.11 -9.01 -17.51
C ALA A 133 -14.06 -10.02 -16.36
N GLN A 134 -14.30 -11.28 -16.68
CA GLN A 134 -14.48 -12.36 -15.69
C GLN A 134 -13.15 -13.00 -15.25
N ASN A 135 -13.23 -13.83 -14.20
CA ASN A 135 -12.12 -14.56 -13.54
C ASN A 135 -11.23 -13.70 -12.65
N GLY A 136 -10.52 -14.34 -11.72
CA GLY A 136 -9.60 -13.72 -10.76
C GLY A 136 -8.19 -13.53 -11.30
N ALA A 137 -7.45 -12.66 -10.63
CA ALA A 137 -6.03 -12.43 -10.86
C ALA A 137 -5.32 -12.42 -9.50
N THR A 138 -4.41 -13.38 -9.34
CA THR A 138 -3.96 -13.82 -8.02
C THR A 138 -3.21 -12.76 -7.25
N ASP A 139 -2.48 -11.86 -7.92
CA ASP A 139 -1.83 -10.73 -7.24
C ASP A 139 -2.83 -9.81 -6.54
N GLY A 140 -3.94 -9.45 -7.19
CA GLY A 140 -5.00 -8.64 -6.59
C GLY A 140 -5.66 -9.31 -5.39
N ASP A 141 -5.93 -10.61 -5.49
CA ASP A 141 -6.55 -11.40 -4.42
C ASP A 141 -5.59 -11.58 -3.22
N LEU A 142 -4.30 -11.82 -3.47
CA LEU A 142 -3.25 -11.87 -2.45
C LEU A 142 -3.11 -10.55 -1.69
N ASP A 143 -3.10 -9.42 -2.40
CA ASP A 143 -3.02 -8.10 -1.79
C ASP A 143 -4.26 -7.77 -0.97
N ALA A 144 -5.46 -8.09 -1.47
CA ALA A 144 -6.71 -7.93 -0.73
C ALA A 144 -6.75 -8.77 0.55
N ALA A 145 -6.34 -10.04 0.49
CA ALA A 145 -6.24 -10.93 1.65
C ALA A 145 -5.27 -10.38 2.69
N MET A 146 -4.10 -9.91 2.26
CA MET A 146 -3.11 -9.30 3.16
C MET A 146 -3.65 -8.00 3.78
N GLY A 147 -4.35 -7.16 3.02
CA GLY A 147 -5.04 -5.97 3.52
C GLY A 147 -6.05 -6.29 4.63
N LEU A 148 -6.82 -7.37 4.50
CA LEU A 148 -7.74 -7.84 5.54
C LEU A 148 -7.02 -8.29 6.81
N LEU A 149 -5.85 -8.94 6.70
CA LEU A 149 -5.05 -9.30 7.87
C LEU A 149 -4.55 -8.05 8.61
N VAL A 150 -4.11 -7.03 7.87
CA VAL A 150 -3.70 -5.74 8.45
C VAL A 150 -4.89 -5.04 9.09
N ALA A 151 -6.04 -4.97 8.42
CA ALA A 151 -7.28 -4.39 8.96
C ALA A 151 -7.76 -5.10 10.23
N ASN A 152 -7.65 -6.44 10.27
CA ASN A 152 -7.94 -7.22 11.47
C ASN A 152 -7.02 -6.84 12.64
N LYS A 153 -5.74 -6.53 12.38
CA LYS A 153 -4.82 -6.06 13.43
C LYS A 153 -5.00 -4.58 13.77
N GLN A 154 -5.47 -3.75 12.84
CA GLN A 154 -5.81 -2.36 13.11
C GLN A 154 -7.07 -2.24 13.97
N TRP A 155 -8.09 -3.02 13.65
CA TRP A 155 -9.42 -2.91 14.27
C TRP A 155 -9.95 -4.29 14.71
N PRO A 156 -9.30 -4.95 15.69
CA PRO A 156 -9.54 -6.37 16.04
C PRO A 156 -10.94 -6.69 16.57
N ASN A 157 -11.68 -5.68 17.05
CA ASN A 157 -13.02 -5.85 17.61
C ASN A 157 -14.13 -5.49 16.60
N THR A 158 -13.78 -5.28 15.33
CA THR A 158 -14.77 -4.93 14.28
C THR A 158 -15.52 -6.17 13.83
N THR A 159 -16.84 -6.16 14.03
CA THR A 159 -17.75 -7.20 13.52
C THR A 159 -18.69 -6.66 12.44
N ALA A 160 -18.78 -5.34 12.28
CA ALA A 160 -19.61 -4.65 11.30
C ALA A 160 -18.87 -3.42 10.72
N PRO A 161 -19.06 -3.09 9.43
CA PRO A 161 -19.86 -3.83 8.45
C PRO A 161 -19.23 -5.19 8.06
N HIS A 162 -17.97 -5.42 8.45
CA HIS A 162 -17.17 -6.56 8.02
C HIS A 162 -16.43 -7.16 9.21
N ASN A 163 -16.35 -8.49 9.26
CA ASN A 163 -15.45 -9.21 10.17
C ASN A 163 -14.18 -9.52 9.39
N TYR A 164 -13.14 -8.69 9.54
CA TYR A 164 -11.92 -8.80 8.74
C TYR A 164 -11.20 -10.14 8.90
N SER A 165 -11.22 -10.72 10.11
CA SER A 165 -10.62 -12.05 10.36
C SER A 165 -11.32 -13.16 9.58
N SER A 166 -12.66 -13.16 9.60
CA SER A 166 -13.48 -14.14 8.87
C SER A 166 -13.36 -13.94 7.36
N ASP A 167 -13.45 -12.69 6.91
CA ASP A 167 -13.31 -12.32 5.51
C ASP A 167 -11.92 -12.70 4.96
N ALA A 168 -10.85 -12.47 5.73
CA ALA A 168 -9.50 -12.91 5.37
C ALA A 168 -9.41 -14.44 5.28
N THR A 169 -9.96 -15.17 6.25
CA THR A 169 -9.93 -16.64 6.26
C THR A 169 -10.61 -17.21 5.02
N ALA A 170 -11.76 -16.65 4.65
CA ALA A 170 -12.50 -17.07 3.46
C ALA A 170 -11.70 -16.81 2.18
N LEU A 171 -11.15 -15.59 2.00
CA LEU A 171 -10.40 -15.24 0.81
C LEU A 171 -9.07 -16.03 0.71
N ILE A 172 -8.32 -16.16 1.81
CA ILE A 172 -7.09 -16.98 1.86
C ILE A 172 -7.40 -18.42 1.43
N THR A 173 -8.49 -19.00 1.94
CA THR A 173 -8.89 -20.37 1.56
C THR A 173 -9.23 -20.47 0.07
N ALA A 174 -10.00 -19.50 -0.47
CA ALA A 174 -10.33 -19.44 -1.89
C ALA A 174 -9.07 -19.36 -2.78
N ILE A 175 -8.11 -18.50 -2.42
CA ILE A 175 -6.83 -18.37 -3.13
C ILE A 175 -6.09 -19.72 -3.14
N LYS A 176 -5.95 -20.38 -1.98
CA LYS A 176 -5.31 -21.70 -1.89
C LYS A 176 -5.98 -22.73 -2.80
N ASP A 177 -7.31 -22.77 -2.80
CA ASP A 177 -8.06 -23.84 -3.46
C ASP A 177 -8.20 -23.61 -4.98
N HIS A 178 -8.15 -22.37 -5.45
CA HIS A 178 -8.42 -22.02 -6.85
C HIS A 178 -7.25 -21.40 -7.60
N GLU A 179 -6.29 -20.78 -6.90
CA GLU A 179 -5.18 -20.02 -7.51
C GLU A 179 -3.81 -20.66 -7.29
N PHE A 180 -3.79 -21.88 -6.75
CA PHE A 180 -2.60 -22.71 -6.68
C PHE A 180 -2.83 -24.05 -7.36
N THR A 181 -1.75 -24.65 -7.82
CA THR A 181 -1.73 -26.00 -8.37
C THR A 181 -0.48 -26.74 -7.89
N THR A 182 -0.38 -28.03 -8.19
CA THR A 182 0.82 -28.83 -7.93
C THR A 182 1.47 -29.23 -9.24
N CYS A 183 2.77 -28.95 -9.36
CA CYS A 183 3.56 -29.29 -10.54
C CYS A 183 4.84 -30.00 -10.09
N ASN A 184 5.02 -31.26 -10.50
CA ASN A 184 6.21 -32.06 -10.13
C ASN A 184 6.50 -32.05 -8.61
N GLY A 185 5.46 -32.08 -7.78
CA GLY A 185 5.57 -32.04 -6.32
C GLY A 185 5.76 -30.65 -5.71
N ALA A 186 6.00 -29.60 -6.51
CA ALA A 186 6.04 -28.21 -6.06
C ALA A 186 4.62 -27.60 -6.02
N THR A 187 4.38 -26.74 -5.03
CA THR A 187 3.18 -25.91 -4.93
C THR A 187 3.41 -24.67 -5.79
N VAL A 188 2.69 -24.56 -6.90
CA VAL A 188 2.86 -23.51 -7.91
C VAL A 188 1.70 -22.54 -7.86
N GLN A 189 2.01 -21.25 -7.74
CA GLN A 189 1.02 -20.19 -7.84
C GLN A 189 0.59 -20.01 -9.29
N LYS A 190 -0.72 -20.01 -9.53
CA LYS A 190 -1.30 -19.66 -10.81
C LYS A 190 -1.41 -18.13 -10.92
N PRO A 191 -1.45 -17.55 -12.14
CA PRO A 191 -1.70 -16.13 -12.32
C PRO A 191 -3.16 -15.73 -12.06
N GLY A 192 -4.09 -16.69 -12.07
CA GLY A 192 -5.50 -16.48 -11.77
C GLY A 192 -6.23 -17.80 -11.57
N ASP A 193 -7.46 -17.74 -11.08
CA ASP A 193 -8.29 -18.92 -10.78
C ASP A 193 -8.61 -19.79 -12.02
N LYS A 194 -8.73 -19.20 -13.21
CA LYS A 194 -9.04 -19.92 -14.46
C LYS A 194 -7.88 -20.03 -15.46
N PHE A 195 -6.67 -19.60 -15.11
CA PHE A 195 -5.54 -19.54 -16.04
C PHE A 195 -4.19 -19.94 -15.41
N GLY A 196 -3.26 -20.41 -16.25
CA GLY A 196 -1.86 -20.69 -15.92
C GLY A 196 -1.64 -21.90 -15.00
N GLY A 197 -0.51 -21.89 -14.30
CA GLY A 197 -0.01 -23.03 -13.53
C GLY A 197 1.36 -23.47 -14.02
N CYS A 198 1.55 -24.77 -14.21
CA CYS A 198 2.87 -25.36 -14.46
C CYS A 198 3.61 -24.78 -15.68
N ASP A 199 2.89 -24.32 -16.69
CA ASP A 199 3.42 -23.77 -17.94
C ASP A 199 3.31 -22.23 -18.04
N CYS A 200 2.76 -21.56 -17.03
CA CYS A 200 2.64 -20.10 -16.99
C CYS A 200 2.41 -19.58 -15.56
N THR A 201 3.39 -18.86 -15.06
CA THR A 201 3.42 -18.15 -13.78
C THR A 201 3.99 -16.76 -13.99
N ASN A 202 3.77 -15.86 -13.04
CA ASN A 202 4.29 -14.49 -13.06
C ASN A 202 5.15 -14.29 -11.81
N PRO A 203 6.49 -14.12 -11.93
CA PRO A 203 7.36 -13.96 -10.77
C PRO A 203 6.97 -12.80 -9.85
N SER A 204 6.35 -11.76 -10.39
CA SER A 204 5.92 -10.59 -9.61
C SER A 204 4.72 -10.86 -8.69
N TYR A 205 4.08 -12.02 -8.83
CA TYR A 205 2.95 -12.40 -8.00
C TYR A 205 3.37 -13.24 -6.78
N TYR A 206 4.62 -13.72 -6.73
CA TYR A 206 5.16 -14.50 -5.61
C TYR A 206 5.37 -13.64 -4.36
N ALA A 207 4.28 -13.33 -3.65
CA ALA A 207 4.28 -12.61 -2.38
C ALA A 207 4.56 -13.56 -1.20
N VAL A 208 5.72 -14.22 -1.20
CA VAL A 208 6.04 -15.32 -0.25
C VAL A 208 6.00 -14.90 1.22
N GLY A 209 6.26 -13.62 1.51
CA GLY A 209 6.10 -13.05 2.85
C GLY A 209 4.65 -13.02 3.32
N TYR A 210 3.70 -12.87 2.40
CA TYR A 210 2.26 -12.92 2.70
C TYR A 210 1.80 -14.36 2.95
N TYR A 211 2.32 -15.34 2.19
CA TYR A 211 1.98 -16.74 2.39
C TYR A 211 2.30 -17.18 3.83
N ARG A 212 3.46 -16.78 4.35
CA ARG A 212 3.82 -17.03 5.76
C ARG A 212 2.81 -16.39 6.71
N ALA A 213 2.39 -15.15 6.47
CA ALA A 213 1.35 -14.49 7.26
C ALA A 213 0.00 -15.22 7.16
N PHE A 214 -0.36 -15.75 5.99
CA PHE A 214 -1.58 -16.53 5.79
C PHE A 214 -1.54 -17.83 6.59
N GLY A 215 -0.40 -18.52 6.62
CA GLY A 215 -0.19 -19.71 7.47
C GLY A 215 -0.26 -19.41 8.97
N LYS A 216 0.15 -18.20 9.41
CA LYS A 216 -0.05 -17.75 10.80
C LYS A 216 -1.50 -17.42 11.14
N HIS A 217 -2.29 -16.97 10.16
CA HIS A 217 -3.71 -16.66 10.35
C HIS A 217 -4.59 -17.90 10.28
N VAL A 218 -4.45 -18.69 9.21
CA VAL A 218 -5.23 -19.90 8.95
C VAL A 218 -4.37 -21.11 9.30
N THR A 219 -4.23 -21.37 10.59
CA THR A 219 -3.29 -22.38 11.13
C THR A 219 -3.55 -23.80 10.62
N SER A 220 -4.79 -24.14 10.27
CA SER A 220 -5.15 -25.41 9.63
C SER A 220 -4.56 -25.58 8.21
N GLN A 221 -4.12 -24.49 7.58
CA GLN A 221 -3.49 -24.45 6.26
C GLN A 221 -1.99 -24.09 6.33
N ALA A 222 -1.41 -24.01 7.52
CA ALA A 222 -0.03 -23.55 7.71
C ALA A 222 0.99 -24.35 6.88
N SER A 223 0.88 -25.69 6.84
CA SER A 223 1.78 -26.55 6.07
C SER A 223 1.73 -26.29 4.57
N PHE A 224 0.55 -25.98 4.03
CA PHE A 224 0.39 -25.59 2.63
C PHE A 224 1.08 -24.27 2.35
N TRP A 225 0.83 -23.26 3.19
CA TRP A 225 1.36 -21.90 2.99
C TRP A 225 2.88 -21.82 3.20
N ASP A 226 3.42 -22.56 4.17
CA ASP A 226 4.87 -22.67 4.37
C ASP A 226 5.54 -23.31 3.15
N LYS A 227 4.93 -24.38 2.60
CA LYS A 227 5.41 -25.02 1.37
C LYS A 227 5.28 -24.10 0.15
N ALA A 228 4.17 -23.38 0.01
CA ALA A 228 3.96 -22.40 -1.05
C ALA A 228 5.00 -21.26 -1.00
N ALA A 229 5.38 -20.80 0.19
CA ALA A 229 6.42 -19.78 0.35
C ALA A 229 7.79 -20.29 -0.12
N SER A 230 8.17 -21.49 0.31
CA SER A 230 9.44 -22.10 -0.09
C SER A 230 9.49 -22.42 -1.58
N ASP A 231 8.45 -23.05 -2.12
CA ASP A 231 8.40 -23.43 -3.53
C ASP A 231 8.31 -22.20 -4.45
N GLY A 232 7.48 -21.21 -4.09
CA GLY A 232 7.36 -19.96 -4.85
C GLY A 232 8.69 -19.22 -4.98
N LEU A 233 9.46 -19.12 -3.89
CA LEU A 233 10.79 -18.51 -3.90
C LEU A 233 11.79 -19.32 -4.73
N ALA A 234 11.75 -20.66 -4.63
CA ALA A 234 12.59 -21.52 -5.45
C ALA A 234 12.26 -21.40 -6.96
N LEU A 235 10.98 -21.26 -7.32
CA LEU A 235 10.53 -21.05 -8.69
C LEU A 235 10.97 -19.67 -9.21
N LEU A 236 10.82 -18.62 -8.41
CA LEU A 236 11.31 -17.28 -8.74
C LEU A 236 12.82 -17.28 -9.01
N LEU A 237 13.60 -17.93 -8.15
CA LEU A 237 15.05 -18.03 -8.30
C LEU A 237 15.48 -18.80 -9.54
N LYS A 238 14.71 -19.80 -10.00
CA LYS A 238 14.98 -20.50 -11.28
C LYS A 238 14.83 -19.57 -12.48
N ALA A 239 13.89 -18.63 -12.42
CA ALA A 239 13.65 -17.65 -13.48
C ALA A 239 14.61 -16.45 -13.44
N THR A 240 15.43 -16.33 -12.39
CA THR A 240 16.33 -15.19 -12.20
C THR A 240 17.54 -15.28 -13.12
N ASN A 241 17.86 -14.21 -13.84
CA ASN A 241 19.11 -14.13 -14.59
C ASN A 241 20.31 -14.13 -13.63
N PRO A 242 21.29 -15.04 -13.80
CA PRO A 242 22.37 -15.21 -12.82
C PRO A 242 23.35 -14.02 -12.75
N SER A 243 23.43 -13.21 -13.81
CA SER A 243 24.33 -12.06 -13.87
C SER A 243 23.69 -10.79 -13.31
N THR A 244 22.40 -10.58 -13.55
CA THR A 244 21.71 -9.32 -13.20
C THR A 244 20.73 -9.43 -12.04
N GLY A 245 20.29 -10.64 -11.68
CA GLY A 245 19.20 -10.83 -10.73
C GLY A 245 17.81 -10.52 -11.28
N LEU A 246 17.68 -10.06 -12.53
CA LEU A 246 16.40 -9.68 -13.11
C LEU A 246 15.57 -10.93 -13.47
N ASN A 247 14.29 -10.90 -13.10
CA ASN A 247 13.30 -11.89 -13.53
C ASN A 247 12.57 -11.46 -14.82
N PRO A 248 12.14 -12.40 -15.66
CA PRO A 248 11.16 -12.10 -16.70
C PRO A 248 9.79 -11.81 -16.07
N ALA A 249 8.92 -11.12 -16.81
CA ALA A 249 7.54 -10.90 -16.39
C ALA A 249 6.73 -12.19 -16.26
N TRP A 250 6.98 -13.16 -17.13
CA TRP A 250 6.29 -14.44 -17.13
C TRP A 250 7.29 -15.58 -17.25
N THR A 251 6.94 -16.77 -16.76
CA THR A 251 7.80 -17.96 -16.81
C THR A 251 6.99 -19.23 -16.58
N ASP A 252 7.46 -20.39 -17.03
CA ASP A 252 6.94 -21.68 -16.60
C ASP A 252 7.58 -22.11 -15.26
N GLN A 253 7.12 -23.25 -14.71
CA GLN A 253 7.68 -23.78 -13.45
C GLN A 253 9.18 -24.12 -13.51
N SER A 254 9.78 -24.20 -14.70
CA SER A 254 11.20 -24.50 -14.88
C SER A 254 12.07 -23.24 -14.89
N GLY A 255 11.44 -22.04 -14.88
CA GLY A 255 12.15 -20.77 -15.01
C GLY A 255 12.39 -20.36 -16.47
N SER A 256 11.71 -20.99 -17.43
CA SER A 256 11.87 -20.71 -18.86
C SER A 256 10.57 -20.21 -19.49
N ILE A 257 10.67 -19.48 -20.61
CA ILE A 257 9.52 -19.30 -21.51
C ILE A 257 9.93 -19.90 -22.84
N THR A 258 9.55 -21.16 -23.09
CA THR A 258 9.58 -21.67 -24.45
C THR A 258 8.44 -21.01 -25.24
N SER A 259 8.68 -20.70 -26.52
CA SER A 259 7.73 -20.01 -27.41
C SER A 259 6.41 -20.77 -27.67
N GLY A 260 6.13 -21.87 -26.95
CA GLY A 260 5.01 -22.78 -27.19
C GLY A 260 4.16 -23.17 -25.97
N GLY A 261 4.33 -22.55 -24.80
CA GLY A 261 3.44 -22.77 -23.63
C GLY A 261 2.15 -21.92 -23.68
N ASN A 262 1.12 -22.24 -22.87
CA ASN A 262 -0.11 -21.42 -22.76
C ASN A 262 0.12 -20.02 -22.16
N CYS A 263 1.36 -19.66 -21.85
CA CYS A 263 1.76 -18.31 -21.47
C CYS A 263 1.81 -17.35 -22.67
N ASN A 264 0.78 -17.37 -23.52
CA ASN A 264 0.55 -16.41 -24.60
C ASN A 264 -0.28 -15.24 -24.09
N VAL A 265 0.12 -14.71 -22.92
CA VAL A 265 -0.40 -13.46 -22.39
C VAL A 265 0.12 -12.35 -23.31
N VAL A 266 -0.79 -11.55 -23.86
CA VAL A 266 -0.43 -10.34 -24.60
C VAL A 266 0.32 -9.45 -23.62
N ALA A 267 1.59 -9.20 -23.88
CA ALA A 267 2.43 -8.37 -23.02
C ALA A 267 1.99 -6.91 -23.12
N GLY A 268 0.95 -6.55 -22.35
CA GLY A 268 0.40 -5.19 -22.28
C GLY A 268 1.26 -4.23 -21.44
N GLY A 269 2.30 -4.71 -20.77
CA GLY A 269 3.11 -3.94 -19.83
C GLY A 269 4.37 -3.27 -20.42
N GLY A 270 4.39 -2.98 -21.72
CA GLY A 270 5.46 -2.15 -22.32
C GLY A 270 6.78 -2.86 -22.64
N GLY A 271 6.79 -4.20 -22.70
CA GLY A 271 7.93 -5.03 -23.09
C GLY A 271 7.50 -6.45 -23.46
N SER A 272 8.44 -7.35 -23.75
CA SER A 272 8.14 -8.77 -23.95
C SER A 272 7.82 -9.46 -22.62
N LYS A 273 7.09 -10.58 -22.67
CA LYS A 273 6.88 -11.47 -21.52
C LYS A 273 8.18 -12.02 -20.92
N THR A 274 9.26 -12.03 -21.70
CA THR A 274 10.62 -12.43 -21.29
C THR A 274 11.45 -11.31 -20.67
N ASP A 275 10.95 -10.08 -20.69
CA ASP A 275 11.68 -8.90 -20.19
C ASP A 275 11.34 -8.63 -18.72
N TYR A 276 12.24 -7.91 -18.05
CA TYR A 276 11.96 -7.23 -16.80
C TYR A 276 11.15 -5.96 -17.09
N GLN A 277 9.85 -6.14 -17.37
CA GLN A 277 8.90 -5.06 -17.67
C GLN A 277 8.00 -4.74 -16.45
N PHE A 278 6.92 -3.98 -16.63
CA PHE A 278 6.05 -3.48 -15.56
C PHE A 278 5.55 -4.55 -14.59
N ASP A 279 5.23 -5.76 -15.06
CA ASP A 279 4.95 -6.89 -14.16
C ASP A 279 6.13 -7.16 -13.23
N ALA A 280 7.27 -7.54 -13.82
CA ALA A 280 8.49 -7.92 -13.11
C ALA A 280 9.04 -6.83 -12.19
N SER A 281 8.72 -5.55 -12.45
CA SER A 281 9.15 -4.40 -11.64
C SER A 281 8.76 -4.52 -10.16
N ARG A 282 7.71 -5.28 -9.83
CA ARG A 282 7.23 -5.52 -8.46
C ARG A 282 8.00 -6.60 -7.71
N THR A 283 8.83 -7.39 -8.39
CA THR A 283 9.57 -8.52 -7.76
C THR A 283 10.46 -8.09 -6.57
N PRO A 284 11.22 -6.97 -6.61
CA PRO A 284 12.00 -6.55 -5.45
C PRO A 284 11.11 -6.25 -4.24
N TRP A 285 9.94 -5.62 -4.47
CA TRP A 285 8.97 -5.34 -3.41
C TRP A 285 8.48 -6.63 -2.74
N ARG A 286 7.99 -7.60 -3.52
CA ARG A 286 7.45 -8.85 -3.00
C ARG A 286 8.47 -9.60 -2.13
N ILE A 287 9.73 -9.60 -2.56
CA ILE A 287 10.80 -10.38 -1.91
C ILE A 287 11.44 -9.62 -0.76
N VAL A 288 11.58 -8.29 -0.84
CA VAL A 288 12.10 -7.51 0.30
C VAL A 288 11.14 -7.52 1.48
N VAL A 289 9.83 -7.51 1.25
CA VAL A 289 8.86 -7.66 2.35
C VAL A 289 9.06 -8.99 3.10
N ASP A 290 9.28 -10.10 2.38
CA ASP A 290 9.57 -11.38 3.02
C ASP A 290 10.88 -11.35 3.83
N TYR A 291 11.94 -10.77 3.28
CA TYR A 291 13.19 -10.63 4.01
C TYR A 291 13.05 -9.76 5.26
N LEU A 292 12.45 -8.56 5.14
CA LEU A 292 12.25 -7.63 6.26
C LEU A 292 11.44 -8.28 7.39
N TRP A 293 10.39 -9.03 7.04
CA TRP A 293 9.47 -9.62 8.01
C TRP A 293 9.97 -10.93 8.62
N TRP A 294 10.68 -11.76 7.86
CA TRP A 294 10.96 -13.15 8.22
C TRP A 294 12.43 -13.55 8.15
N GLY A 295 13.31 -12.70 7.60
CA GLY A 295 14.74 -12.96 7.53
C GLY A 295 15.12 -14.12 6.60
N THR A 296 14.27 -14.45 5.63
CA THR A 296 14.47 -15.60 4.74
C THR A 296 15.80 -15.48 3.97
N PRO A 297 16.73 -16.45 4.11
CA PRO A 297 18.05 -16.38 3.47
C PRO A 297 17.99 -16.33 1.94
N ASP A 298 17.10 -17.11 1.32
CA ASP A 298 16.95 -17.14 -0.14
C ASP A 298 16.37 -15.82 -0.70
N SER A 299 15.51 -15.14 0.07
CA SER A 299 15.02 -13.81 -0.27
C SER A 299 16.17 -12.80 -0.24
N LYS A 300 17.03 -12.87 0.77
CA LYS A 300 18.27 -12.07 0.81
C LYS A 300 19.18 -12.37 -0.38
N LYS A 301 19.37 -13.65 -0.75
CA LYS A 301 20.20 -14.05 -1.90
C LYS A 301 19.69 -13.44 -3.21
N TYR A 302 18.38 -13.45 -3.44
CA TYR A 302 17.77 -12.77 -4.58
C TYR A 302 18.07 -11.26 -4.55
N LEU A 303 17.77 -10.61 -3.43
CA LEU A 303 17.92 -9.16 -3.26
C LEU A 303 19.38 -8.71 -3.41
N ASP A 304 20.34 -9.43 -2.82
CA ASP A 304 21.77 -9.14 -2.97
C ASP A 304 22.19 -9.17 -4.45
N LYS A 305 21.69 -10.13 -5.24
CA LYS A 305 22.03 -10.25 -6.66
C LYS A 305 21.43 -9.12 -7.51
N ILE A 306 20.14 -8.84 -7.35
CA ILE A 306 19.46 -7.81 -8.14
C ILE A 306 19.92 -6.40 -7.76
N GLU A 307 20.21 -6.16 -6.48
CA GLU A 307 20.70 -4.88 -5.98
C GLU A 307 22.18 -4.65 -6.29
N GLU A 308 23.01 -5.69 -6.38
CA GLU A 308 24.38 -5.59 -6.89
C GLU A 308 24.38 -5.04 -8.34
N TRP A 309 23.52 -5.59 -9.19
CA TRP A 309 23.35 -5.11 -10.56
C TRP A 309 22.81 -3.68 -10.61
N ALA A 310 21.77 -3.38 -9.84
CA ALA A 310 21.18 -2.04 -9.80
C ALA A 310 22.19 -0.99 -9.31
N ASN A 311 23.02 -1.34 -8.33
CA ASN A 311 24.08 -0.46 -7.83
C ASN A 311 25.17 -0.22 -8.88
N GLY A 312 25.60 -1.29 -9.59
CA GLY A 312 26.55 -1.17 -10.69
C GLY A 312 26.03 -0.31 -11.86
N LYS A 313 24.72 -0.34 -12.10
CA LYS A 313 24.07 0.50 -13.11
C LYS A 313 23.87 1.95 -12.64
N GLY A 314 23.66 2.14 -11.34
CA GLY A 314 23.32 3.41 -10.70
C GLY A 314 21.83 3.74 -10.78
N ILE A 315 21.24 4.11 -9.64
CA ILE A 315 19.79 4.35 -9.50
C ILE A 315 19.24 5.37 -10.50
N SER A 316 20.04 6.39 -10.86
CA SER A 316 19.66 7.42 -11.84
C SER A 316 19.54 6.91 -13.28
N ASN A 317 20.08 5.72 -13.56
CA ASN A 317 20.04 5.06 -14.86
C ASN A 317 19.00 3.92 -14.92
N ILE A 318 18.23 3.73 -13.84
CA ILE A 318 17.11 2.80 -13.84
C ILE A 318 15.97 3.39 -14.67
N VAL A 319 15.66 2.74 -15.80
CA VAL A 319 14.54 3.06 -16.70
C VAL A 319 13.37 2.10 -16.48
N ALA A 320 12.23 2.40 -17.10
CA ALA A 320 10.99 1.63 -17.02
C ALA A 320 11.00 0.34 -17.86
N GLY A 321 12.09 -0.45 -17.77
CA GLY A 321 12.16 -1.78 -18.37
C GLY A 321 13.55 -2.19 -18.85
N PHE A 322 13.85 -3.48 -18.69
CA PHE A 322 15.09 -4.10 -19.19
C PHE A 322 14.83 -5.46 -19.83
N THR A 323 15.69 -5.87 -20.77
CA THR A 323 15.90 -7.30 -21.00
C THR A 323 16.40 -7.93 -19.70
N THR A 324 16.21 -9.23 -19.48
CA THR A 324 16.75 -9.89 -18.28
C THR A 324 18.28 -9.89 -18.24
N SER A 325 18.96 -9.66 -19.36
CA SER A 325 20.40 -9.41 -19.43
C SER A 325 20.83 -7.97 -19.07
N GLY A 326 19.88 -7.06 -18.83
CA GLY A 326 20.13 -5.71 -18.30
C GLY A 326 20.18 -4.58 -19.34
N SER A 327 19.89 -4.86 -20.61
CA SER A 327 19.77 -3.84 -21.66
C SER A 327 18.47 -3.07 -21.52
N ASN A 328 18.51 -1.74 -21.68
CA ASN A 328 17.30 -0.91 -21.60
C ASN A 328 16.33 -1.27 -22.73
N ILE A 329 15.04 -1.42 -22.39
CA ILE A 329 13.95 -1.51 -23.39
C ILE A 329 13.05 -0.26 -23.38
N ALA A 330 13.27 0.65 -22.43
CA ALA A 330 12.60 1.94 -22.31
C ALA A 330 13.62 3.08 -22.22
N ASN A 331 13.20 4.30 -22.59
CA ASN A 331 13.98 5.53 -22.51
C ASN A 331 13.44 6.55 -21.48
N TYR A 332 12.46 6.13 -20.66
CA TYR A 332 11.84 6.94 -19.61
C TYR A 332 11.93 6.22 -18.26
N LYS A 333 11.60 6.92 -17.17
CA LYS A 333 11.77 6.44 -15.79
C LYS A 333 10.51 6.70 -14.97
N ASN A 334 10.22 5.84 -14.01
CA ASN A 334 9.10 6.02 -13.08
C ASN A 334 9.34 5.24 -11.76
N SER A 335 8.49 5.49 -10.77
CA SER A 335 8.59 4.87 -9.44
C SER A 335 8.26 3.39 -9.40
N ALA A 336 7.57 2.80 -10.39
CA ALA A 336 7.31 1.37 -10.41
C ALA A 336 8.61 0.56 -10.43
N PHE A 337 9.64 1.08 -11.11
CA PHE A 337 10.97 0.47 -11.19
C PHE A 337 11.89 1.06 -10.13
N THR A 338 12.15 2.37 -10.17
CA THR A 338 13.13 3.00 -9.26
C THR A 338 12.78 2.79 -7.80
N GLY A 339 11.51 2.96 -7.43
CA GLY A 339 11.08 2.77 -6.04
C GLY A 339 11.21 1.32 -5.59
N ALA A 340 11.03 0.34 -6.49
CA ALA A 340 11.21 -1.07 -6.17
C ALA A 340 12.67 -1.39 -5.83
N PHE A 341 13.64 -0.88 -6.60
CA PHE A 341 15.06 -1.00 -6.25
C PHE A 341 15.41 -0.20 -4.99
N ALA A 342 14.80 0.96 -4.77
CA ALA A 342 15.03 1.75 -3.56
C ALA A 342 14.64 1.00 -2.28
N ILE A 343 13.51 0.27 -2.30
CA ILE A 343 13.15 -0.60 -1.18
C ILE A 343 13.88 -1.93 -1.19
N GLY A 344 14.25 -2.48 -2.35
CA GLY A 344 15.06 -3.69 -2.46
C GLY A 344 16.44 -3.53 -1.79
N ALA A 345 17.04 -2.34 -1.93
CA ALA A 345 18.27 -1.96 -1.25
C ALA A 345 18.20 -2.09 0.28
N MET A 346 17.02 -2.12 0.90
CA MET A 346 16.86 -2.33 2.35
C MET A 346 17.42 -3.69 2.83
N ALA A 347 17.74 -4.60 1.91
CA ALA A 347 18.45 -5.85 2.22
C ALA A 347 19.99 -5.75 2.15
N THR A 348 20.56 -4.61 1.77
CA THR A 348 22.00 -4.43 1.49
C THR A 348 22.74 -3.68 2.60
N ASN A 349 23.11 -2.42 2.40
CA ASN A 349 23.90 -1.56 3.30
C ASN A 349 23.35 -0.12 3.33
N GLN A 350 23.69 0.62 4.38
CA GLN A 350 23.14 1.96 4.62
C GLN A 350 23.44 2.96 3.49
N THR A 351 24.63 2.90 2.89
CA THR A 351 25.03 3.80 1.80
C THR A 351 24.12 3.63 0.58
N GLN A 352 23.88 2.38 0.18
CA GLN A 352 23.02 2.09 -0.97
C GLN A 352 21.56 2.45 -0.70
N VAL A 353 21.00 2.02 0.44
CA VAL A 353 19.62 2.34 0.84
C VAL A 353 19.37 3.85 0.79
N ASN A 354 20.24 4.63 1.43
CA ASN A 354 20.08 6.07 1.47
C ASN A 354 20.26 6.70 0.10
N GLY A 355 21.25 6.26 -0.68
CA GLY A 355 21.50 6.78 -2.03
C GLY A 355 20.31 6.55 -2.95
N PHE A 356 19.75 5.34 -2.92
CA PHE A 356 18.62 4.98 -3.78
C PHE A 356 17.34 5.68 -3.33
N TYR A 357 17.04 5.67 -2.03
CA TYR A 357 15.86 6.34 -1.47
C TYR A 357 15.90 7.85 -1.73
N ASN A 358 17.02 8.51 -1.43
CA ASN A 358 17.23 9.95 -1.69
C ASN A 358 16.98 10.30 -3.15
N TRP A 359 17.60 9.56 -4.09
CA TRP A 359 17.42 9.83 -5.50
C TRP A 359 15.96 9.64 -5.93
N TRP A 360 15.34 8.55 -5.50
CA TRP A 360 13.95 8.24 -5.81
C TRP A 360 13.00 9.36 -5.35
N VAL A 361 12.98 9.69 -4.06
CA VAL A 361 12.00 10.66 -3.52
C VAL A 361 12.18 12.07 -4.07
N ASN A 362 13.41 12.48 -4.38
CA ASN A 362 13.69 13.81 -4.94
C ASN A 362 13.44 13.90 -6.45
N ASN A 363 13.26 12.77 -7.15
CA ASN A 363 12.98 12.75 -8.59
C ASN A 363 11.55 12.33 -8.94
N SER A 364 10.74 11.85 -7.99
CA SER A 364 9.30 11.57 -8.18
C SER A 364 8.48 12.83 -8.47
N THR A 365 7.57 12.75 -9.45
CA THR A 365 6.63 13.84 -9.78
C THR A 365 5.35 13.31 -10.43
N THR A 366 4.25 14.05 -10.25
CA THR A 366 2.94 13.78 -10.87
C THR A 366 2.62 14.67 -12.07
N GLU A 367 3.58 15.47 -12.55
CA GLU A 367 3.36 16.45 -13.62
C GLU A 367 3.20 15.79 -15.00
N GLY A 368 3.79 14.60 -15.21
CA GLY A 368 3.80 13.89 -16.50
C GLY A 368 4.81 14.43 -17.51
N ASN A 369 5.35 13.58 -18.40
CA ASN A 369 6.28 13.99 -19.48
C ASN A 369 7.53 14.75 -19.00
N VAL A 370 8.17 14.29 -17.92
CA VAL A 370 9.10 15.10 -17.10
C VAL A 370 10.61 14.90 -17.38
N GLY A 371 11.01 14.64 -18.62
CA GLY A 371 12.42 14.57 -19.01
C GLY A 371 13.23 13.55 -18.19
N SER A 372 14.17 14.01 -17.35
CA SER A 372 15.04 13.14 -16.54
C SER A 372 14.43 12.68 -15.20
N ARG A 373 13.32 13.28 -14.77
CA ARG A 373 12.59 12.93 -13.53
C ARG A 373 11.70 11.70 -13.74
N LEU A 374 11.12 11.20 -12.65
CA LEU A 374 10.23 10.03 -12.66
C LEU A 374 8.80 10.45 -12.95
N ASP A 375 8.23 9.93 -14.05
CA ASP A 375 6.82 10.19 -14.41
C ASP A 375 5.88 9.27 -13.63
N ASP A 376 5.35 9.79 -12.51
CA ASP A 376 4.37 9.14 -11.65
C ASP A 376 2.97 9.70 -11.80
N LYS A 377 2.63 10.28 -12.96
CA LYS A 377 1.24 10.69 -13.23
C LYS A 377 0.31 9.49 -13.44
N PRO A 378 0.67 8.43 -14.17
CA PRO A 378 -0.20 7.25 -14.36
C PRO A 378 -0.42 6.43 -13.08
N TYR A 379 -1.57 5.74 -13.04
CA TYR A 379 -2.05 4.94 -11.91
C TYR A 379 -0.99 4.00 -11.32
N PHE A 380 -0.34 3.19 -12.17
CA PHE A 380 0.44 2.04 -11.70
C PHE A 380 1.66 2.48 -10.88
N GLN A 381 2.53 3.30 -11.47
CA GLN A 381 3.70 3.83 -10.78
C GLN A 381 3.34 4.79 -9.64
N ASN A 382 2.21 5.51 -9.71
CA ASN A 382 1.74 6.35 -8.61
C ASN A 382 1.33 5.50 -7.41
N THR A 383 0.55 4.44 -7.65
CA THR A 383 0.09 3.52 -6.60
C THR A 383 1.26 2.81 -5.95
N LEU A 384 2.18 2.27 -6.77
CA LEU A 384 3.38 1.59 -6.26
C LEU A 384 4.30 2.53 -5.48
N ARG A 385 4.40 3.82 -5.83
CA ARG A 385 5.23 4.74 -5.04
C ARG A 385 4.68 4.91 -3.61
N VAL A 386 3.36 4.92 -3.42
CA VAL A 386 2.74 4.98 -2.08
C VAL A 386 3.06 3.69 -1.32
N MET A 387 2.87 2.54 -1.98
CA MET A 387 3.19 1.23 -1.42
C MET A 387 4.66 1.14 -0.96
N TYR A 388 5.59 1.56 -1.81
CA TYR A 388 7.02 1.52 -1.52
C TYR A 388 7.40 2.52 -0.44
N ALA A 389 6.73 3.67 -0.35
CA ALA A 389 6.96 4.65 0.70
C ALA A 389 6.50 4.12 2.08
N LEU A 390 5.39 3.37 2.12
CA LEU A 390 4.98 2.64 3.33
C LEU A 390 6.05 1.64 3.78
N VAL A 391 6.65 0.90 2.84
CA VAL A 391 7.75 -0.04 3.14
C VAL A 391 8.97 0.71 3.67
N ALA A 392 9.46 1.70 2.91
CA ALA A 392 10.67 2.47 3.24
C ALA A 392 10.58 3.25 4.56
N SER A 393 9.37 3.65 4.96
CA SER A 393 9.12 4.39 6.21
C SER A 393 8.85 3.49 7.42
N GLY A 394 8.71 2.19 7.25
CA GLY A 394 8.39 1.26 8.34
C GLY A 394 6.90 1.26 8.71
N ASN A 395 6.06 1.83 7.84
CA ASN A 395 4.61 1.82 8.01
C ASN A 395 3.95 0.58 7.36
N PHE A 396 4.71 -0.27 6.64
CA PHE A 396 4.28 -1.57 6.10
C PHE A 396 4.66 -2.74 7.05
N TRP A 397 4.20 -2.68 8.29
CA TRP A 397 4.61 -3.59 9.37
C TRP A 397 4.05 -5.02 9.24
N ASN A 398 4.80 -6.01 9.75
CA ASN A 398 4.34 -7.40 9.80
C ASN A 398 3.20 -7.58 10.83
N PRO A 399 1.99 -8.03 10.44
CA PRO A 399 0.88 -8.24 11.39
C PRO A 399 1.04 -9.45 12.32
N TYR A 400 2.03 -10.29 12.09
CA TYR A 400 2.30 -11.52 12.86
C TYR A 400 3.74 -11.60 13.36
N SER A 401 4.45 -10.46 13.50
CA SER A 401 5.75 -10.45 14.16
C SER A 401 5.62 -10.96 15.60
N SER A 402 6.52 -11.86 16.00
CA SER A 402 6.58 -12.43 17.37
C SER A 402 7.15 -11.45 18.40
N GLY A 403 7.67 -10.29 17.95
CA GLY A 403 8.16 -9.24 18.82
C GLY A 403 7.08 -8.20 19.09
N SER A 404 6.84 -7.91 20.37
CA SER A 404 6.38 -6.60 20.81
C SER A 404 7.44 -5.57 20.40
N GLY A 405 7.48 -5.18 19.12
CA GLY A 405 8.13 -3.95 18.75
C GLY A 405 7.47 -2.90 19.62
N THR A 406 8.23 -2.33 20.56
CA THR A 406 7.79 -1.16 21.30
C THR A 406 7.46 -0.13 20.23
N VAL A 407 6.16 0.07 20.01
CA VAL A 407 5.67 1.29 19.39
C VAL A 407 6.11 2.34 20.39
N THR A 408 7.18 3.07 20.09
CA THR A 408 7.29 4.40 20.65
C THR A 408 6.28 5.18 19.82
N PRO A 409 5.04 5.43 20.30
CA PRO A 409 4.18 6.33 19.56
C PRO A 409 4.99 7.60 19.33
N PRO A 410 4.98 8.18 18.12
CA PRO A 410 5.42 9.56 17.98
C PRO A 410 4.72 10.34 19.09
N PRO A 411 5.43 11.14 19.89
CA PRO A 411 4.75 12.10 20.75
C PRO A 411 3.76 12.82 19.86
N ALA A 412 2.47 12.76 20.19
CA ALA A 412 1.44 13.41 19.39
C ALA A 412 1.92 14.83 19.11
N SER A 413 1.93 15.25 17.85
CA SER A 413 2.18 16.65 17.53
C SER A 413 1.05 17.44 18.17
N VAL A 414 1.29 17.96 19.36
CA VAL A 414 0.31 18.79 20.05
C VAL A 414 0.39 20.16 19.40
N VAL A 415 -0.67 20.52 18.67
CA VAL A 415 -0.89 21.90 18.27
C VAL A 415 -1.50 22.60 19.47
N THR A 416 -0.78 23.54 20.06
CA THR A 416 -1.30 24.38 21.13
C THR A 416 -1.74 25.70 20.52
N ILE A 417 -3.04 26.01 20.68
CA ILE A 417 -3.64 27.27 20.23
C ILE A 417 -4.02 28.07 21.47
N SER A 418 -3.66 29.35 21.50
CA SER A 418 -4.12 30.27 22.53
C SER A 418 -4.64 31.56 21.92
N LEU A 419 -5.72 32.09 22.49
CA LEU A 419 -6.27 33.40 22.20
C LEU A 419 -5.97 34.29 23.43
N SER A 420 -5.04 35.23 23.30
CA SER A 420 -4.62 36.12 24.38
C SER A 420 -5.46 37.40 24.44
N ASN A 421 -6.03 37.81 23.30
CA ASN A 421 -6.89 38.98 23.21
C ASN A 421 -7.97 38.79 22.11
N PRO A 422 -9.22 39.20 22.34
CA PRO A 422 -9.75 39.75 23.59
C PRO A 422 -9.98 38.71 24.68
N ALA A 423 -10.02 39.15 25.94
CA ALA A 423 -10.37 38.29 27.07
C ALA A 423 -11.78 37.70 26.88
N ASN A 424 -11.98 36.46 27.31
CA ASN A 424 -13.26 35.79 27.21
C ASN A 424 -14.40 36.62 27.86
N ASN A 425 -15.53 36.77 27.16
CA ASN A 425 -16.68 37.61 27.53
C ASN A 425 -16.44 39.14 27.46
N SER A 426 -15.42 39.61 26.73
CA SER A 426 -15.26 41.05 26.48
C SER A 426 -16.42 41.60 25.65
N SER A 427 -16.90 42.81 25.97
CA SER A 427 -17.95 43.52 25.23
C SER A 427 -17.37 44.64 24.37
N PHE A 428 -17.84 44.76 23.13
CA PHE A 428 -17.37 45.77 22.18
C PHE A 428 -18.50 46.69 21.75
N VAL A 429 -18.15 47.93 21.42
CA VAL A 429 -19.08 48.87 20.80
C VAL A 429 -19.26 48.49 19.34
N LEU A 430 -20.52 48.37 18.91
CA LEU A 430 -20.86 48.03 17.54
C LEU A 430 -20.19 49.02 16.56
N GLY A 431 -19.52 48.47 15.54
CA GLY A 431 -18.83 49.25 14.51
C GLY A 431 -17.39 49.66 14.86
N SER A 432 -16.89 49.35 16.07
CA SER A 432 -15.48 49.57 16.43
C SER A 432 -14.62 48.38 16.00
N PRO A 433 -13.38 48.60 15.49
CA PRO A 433 -12.43 47.52 15.24
C PRO A 433 -12.09 46.76 16.53
N VAL A 434 -11.99 45.44 16.44
CA VAL A 434 -11.54 44.56 17.53
C VAL A 434 -10.26 43.88 17.10
N ASN A 435 -9.19 44.10 17.86
CA ASN A 435 -7.91 43.43 17.61
C ASN A 435 -7.94 42.04 18.24
N ILE A 436 -7.57 41.04 17.46
CA ILE A 436 -7.49 39.64 17.89
C ILE A 436 -6.03 39.24 17.92
N GLU A 437 -5.58 38.70 19.05
CA GLU A 437 -4.23 38.15 19.21
C GLU A 437 -4.37 36.67 19.56
N ALA A 438 -3.85 35.83 18.67
CA ALA A 438 -3.75 34.40 18.86
C ALA A 438 -2.32 33.94 18.58
N SER A 439 -1.93 32.83 19.20
CA SER A 439 -0.73 32.11 18.85
C SER A 439 -1.06 30.65 18.63
N ALA A 440 -0.44 30.06 17.62
CA ALA A 440 -0.41 28.63 17.45
C ALA A 440 1.05 28.17 17.52
N SER A 441 1.28 27.02 18.13
CA SER A 441 2.60 26.42 18.20
C SER A 441 2.49 24.92 18.06
N SER A 442 3.50 24.31 17.46
CA SER A 442 3.61 22.88 17.28
C SER A 442 4.90 22.37 17.92
N THR A 443 4.90 21.13 18.35
CA THR A 443 6.13 20.44 18.76
C THR A 443 6.67 19.56 17.63
N GLN A 444 8.00 19.38 17.59
CA GLN A 444 8.70 18.39 16.75
C GLN A 444 8.57 18.57 15.23
N GLY A 445 8.74 19.79 14.74
CA GLY A 445 8.97 20.06 13.31
C GLY A 445 7.73 20.02 12.42
N ALA A 446 6.53 19.99 13.00
CA ALA A 446 5.30 20.22 12.26
C ALA A 446 5.19 21.71 11.86
N THR A 447 4.98 21.99 10.58
CA THR A 447 4.76 23.36 10.11
C THR A 447 3.28 23.70 10.20
N ILE A 448 2.94 24.78 10.91
CA ILE A 448 1.58 25.33 10.88
C ILE A 448 1.45 26.11 9.56
N VAL A 449 0.41 25.83 8.79
CA VAL A 449 0.25 26.37 7.41
C VAL A 449 -0.96 27.31 7.27
N ASP A 450 -1.85 27.31 8.26
CA ASP A 450 -3.06 28.16 8.31
C ASP A 450 -3.59 28.22 9.75
N VAL A 451 -4.10 29.38 10.17
CA VAL A 451 -4.86 29.57 11.41
C VAL A 451 -6.23 30.16 11.06
N GLU A 452 -7.30 29.43 11.34
CA GLU A 452 -8.68 29.85 11.05
C GLU A 452 -9.38 30.42 12.28
N PHE A 453 -10.10 31.52 12.10
CA PHE A 453 -10.92 32.14 13.13
C PHE A 453 -12.40 31.94 12.78
N ILE A 454 -13.13 31.29 13.68
CA ILE A 454 -14.51 30.84 13.44
C ILE A 454 -15.47 31.63 14.33
N VAL A 455 -16.54 32.17 13.73
CA VAL A 455 -17.64 32.83 14.43
C VAL A 455 -18.92 32.06 14.08
N ASP A 456 -19.65 31.58 15.09
CA ASP A 456 -20.89 30.82 14.95
C ASP A 456 -20.79 29.61 14.00
N GLY A 457 -19.65 28.93 14.01
CA GLY A 457 -19.39 27.74 13.19
C GLY A 457 -19.01 28.04 11.73
N VAL A 458 -18.82 29.31 11.37
CA VAL A 458 -18.38 29.75 10.04
C VAL A 458 -17.02 30.43 10.15
N THR A 459 -16.09 30.08 9.26
CA THR A 459 -14.77 30.75 9.18
C THR A 459 -14.97 32.21 8.78
N ALA A 460 -14.62 33.11 9.70
CA ALA A 460 -14.71 34.55 9.50
C ALA A 460 -13.46 35.10 8.79
N PHE A 461 -12.27 34.57 9.11
CA PHE A 461 -11.00 34.90 8.48
C PHE A 461 -9.94 33.82 8.74
N SER A 462 -8.85 33.82 7.98
CA SER A 462 -7.68 32.96 8.22
C SER A 462 -6.36 33.70 8.01
N ASP A 463 -5.30 33.27 8.69
CA ASP A 463 -3.96 33.81 8.55
C ASP A 463 -2.96 32.71 8.17
N LYS A 464 -2.22 32.96 7.08
CA LYS A 464 -1.21 32.06 6.49
C LYS A 464 0.20 32.64 6.55
N THR A 465 0.35 33.86 7.09
CA THR A 465 1.57 34.66 7.02
C THR A 465 2.39 34.63 8.31
N ALA A 466 1.75 34.34 9.45
CA ALA A 466 2.41 34.17 10.74
C ALA A 466 1.74 33.05 11.59
N PRO A 467 1.83 31.79 11.14
CA PRO A 467 1.14 30.67 11.76
C PRO A 467 1.82 30.13 13.03
#